data_AF-A0A0K0EAF3-F1
#
_entry.id   AF-A0A0K0EAF3-F1
#
_cell.length_a   1.000
_cell.length_b   1.000
_cell.length_c   1.000
_cell.angle_alpha   90.00
_cell.angle_beta   90.00
_cell.angle_gamma   90.00
#
_symmetry.space_group_name_H-M   'P 1'
#
loop_
_entity.id
_entity.type
_entity.pdbx_description
1 polymer ?
#
loop_
_entity_poly.entity_id
_entity_poly.type
_entity_poly.pdbx_seq_one_letter_code
_entity_poly.pdbx_strand_id
1 'polypeptide(L)'
;MKFLLFILLLFHYFKLQYGKFNNNHEQVHLALTKDPRSIVVSWTTFYDISLYKRKPSVKYGTIKSSLSKVKRGSTGSTRKLIEPNNSTIIRYFHTIYLQNLLYNKRYYYKVGD
;
A
#
# COMPACT_ATOMS: atom_id res chain seq x y z
N MET A 1 41.06 20.30 8.63
CA MET A 1 39.68 20.83 8.59
C MET A 1 38.91 20.54 7.30
N LYS A 2 39.47 20.76 6.09
CA LYS A 2 38.73 20.61 4.81
C LYS A 2 38.14 19.19 4.57
N PHE A 3 38.85 18.13 4.94
CA PHE A 3 38.40 16.75 4.73
C PHE A 3 37.18 16.35 5.58
N LEU A 4 37.13 16.76 6.86
CA LEU A 4 35.99 16.49 7.73
C LEU A 4 34.72 17.19 7.23
N LEU A 5 34.86 18.44 6.75
CA LEU A 5 33.77 19.20 6.15
C LEU A 5 33.22 18.50 4.89
N PHE A 6 34.11 17.94 4.05
CA PHE A 6 33.71 17.16 2.87
C PHE A 6 32.90 15.92 3.23
N ILE A 7 33.33 15.15 4.25
CA ILE A 7 32.60 13.97 4.73
C ILE A 7 31.21 14.36 5.27
N LEU A 8 31.12 15.45 6.05
CA LEU A 8 29.83 15.92 6.58
C LEU A 8 28.87 16.36 5.47
N LEU A 9 29.36 17.03 4.43
CA LEU A 9 28.57 17.38 3.25
C LEU A 9 28.11 16.14 2.48
N LEU A 10 28.96 15.11 2.37
CA LEU A 10 28.60 13.84 1.74
C LEU A 10 27.48 13.13 2.52
N PHE A 11 27.58 13.02 3.85
CA PHE A 11 26.51 12.45 4.69
C PHE A 11 25.23 13.28 4.61
N HIS A 12 25.33 14.61 4.60
CA HIS A 12 24.17 15.48 4.44
C HIS A 12 23.49 15.28 3.07
N TYR A 13 24.27 15.17 1.99
CA TYR A 13 23.79 14.87 0.65
C TYR A 13 23.08 13.51 0.58
N PHE A 14 23.68 12.45 1.13
CA PHE A 14 23.03 11.14 1.19
C PHE A 14 21.76 11.16 2.04
N LYS A 15 21.75 11.89 3.16
CA LYS A 15 20.54 12.05 4.00
C LYS A 15 19.41 12.77 3.25
N LEU A 16 19.74 13.76 2.41
CA LEU A 16 18.77 14.43 1.54
C LEU A 16 18.25 13.51 0.43
N GLN A 17 19.11 12.69 -0.18
CA GLN A 17 18.74 11.71 -1.20
C GLN A 17 17.90 10.55 -0.66
N TYR A 18 18.14 10.13 0.59
CA TYR A 18 17.25 9.23 1.33
C TYR A 18 15.92 9.89 1.76
N GLY A 19 15.61 11.06 1.18
CA GLY A 19 14.37 11.81 1.32
C GLY A 19 13.15 10.89 1.37
N LYS A 20 12.56 10.84 2.57
CA LYS A 20 11.26 10.28 2.96
C LYS A 20 10.70 9.26 1.95
N PHE A 21 11.17 8.02 2.00
CA PHE A 21 10.54 6.90 1.33
C PHE A 21 9.03 6.91 1.66
N ASN A 22 8.21 7.29 0.68
CA ASN A 22 6.77 7.41 0.87
C ASN A 22 6.18 6.00 0.89
N ASN A 23 6.09 5.41 2.09
CA ASN A 23 5.49 4.11 2.30
C ASN A 23 3.96 4.17 2.45
N ASN A 24 3.34 5.29 2.10
CA ASN A 24 1.91 5.46 2.23
C ASN A 24 1.14 4.60 1.23
N HIS A 25 -0.06 4.21 1.65
CA HIS A 25 -1.08 3.61 0.80
C HIS A 25 -2.06 4.72 0.42
N GLU A 26 -2.13 5.04 -0.88
CA GLU A 26 -2.87 6.18 -1.40
C GLU A 26 -4.06 5.72 -2.27
N GLN A 27 -4.98 6.64 -2.56
CA GLN A 27 -6.12 6.39 -3.46
C GLN A 27 -6.95 5.14 -3.08
N VAL A 28 -7.11 4.93 -1.77
CA VAL A 28 -7.85 3.79 -1.23
C VAL A 28 -9.32 3.90 -1.63
N HIS A 29 -9.84 2.86 -2.28
CA HIS A 29 -11.23 2.79 -2.73
C HIS A 29 -11.83 1.40 -2.50
N LEU A 30 -13.16 1.38 -2.42
CA LEU A 30 -13.97 0.18 -2.27
C LEU A 30 -14.88 0.03 -3.50
N ALA A 31 -15.11 -1.22 -3.91
CA ALA A 31 -16.09 -1.54 -4.92
C ALA A 31 -16.88 -2.80 -4.52
N LEU A 32 -18.15 -2.86 -4.93
CA LEU A 32 -18.96 -4.07 -4.77
C LEU A 32 -18.53 -5.13 -5.81
N THR A 33 -18.65 -6.40 -5.44
CA THR A 33 -18.56 -7.51 -6.40
C THR A 33 -19.94 -7.98 -6.83
N LYS A 34 -20.00 -8.99 -7.71
CA LYS A 34 -21.27 -9.67 -8.06
C LYS A 34 -21.91 -10.37 -6.84
N ASP A 35 -21.11 -10.77 -5.86
CA ASP A 35 -21.59 -11.36 -4.61
C ASP A 35 -21.77 -10.26 -3.55
N PRO A 36 -22.99 -10.06 -2.99
CA PRO A 36 -23.25 -9.04 -1.97
C PRO A 36 -22.49 -9.29 -0.65
N ARG A 37 -21.95 -10.48 -0.43
CA ARG A 37 -21.09 -10.82 0.72
C ARG A 37 -19.61 -10.62 0.42
N SER A 38 -19.29 -9.95 -0.69
CA SER A 38 -17.92 -9.73 -1.13
C SER A 38 -17.71 -8.32 -1.66
N ILE A 39 -16.62 -7.69 -1.19
CA ILE A 39 -16.18 -6.36 -1.61
C ILE A 39 -14.73 -6.41 -2.08
N VAL A 40 -14.38 -5.50 -2.98
CA VAL A 40 -13.01 -5.29 -3.43
C VAL A 40 -12.46 -4.05 -2.73
N VAL A 41 -11.28 -4.19 -2.15
CA VAL A 41 -10.49 -3.09 -1.58
C VAL A 41 -9.28 -2.88 -2.46
N SER A 42 -9.09 -1.66 -2.93
CA SER A 42 -7.99 -1.33 -3.82
C SER A 42 -7.28 -0.06 -3.37
N TRP A 43 -5.99 0.04 -3.64
CA TRP A 43 -5.16 1.20 -3.31
C TRP A 43 -3.91 1.23 -4.18
N THR A 44 -3.19 2.34 -4.13
CA THR A 44 -1.96 2.57 -4.88
C THR A 44 -0.79 2.75 -3.93
N THR A 45 0.39 2.23 -4.28
CA THR A 45 1.67 2.66 -3.68
C THR A 45 2.59 3.22 -4.76
N PHE A 46 3.51 4.09 -4.34
CA PHE A 46 4.57 4.64 -5.18
C PHE A 46 5.90 3.89 -5.01
N TYR A 47 5.82 2.68 -4.47
CA TYR A 47 6.96 1.79 -4.25
C TYR A 47 6.57 0.34 -4.47
N ASP A 48 7.54 -0.45 -4.91
CA ASP A 48 7.36 -1.88 -5.11
C ASP A 48 7.43 -2.62 -3.78
N ILE A 49 6.29 -3.07 -3.28
CA ILE A 49 6.21 -3.87 -2.03
C ILE A 49 6.97 -5.20 -2.13
N SER A 50 7.16 -5.74 -3.33
CA SER A 50 7.78 -7.06 -3.54
C SER A 50 9.28 -7.04 -3.25
N LEU A 51 9.93 -5.89 -3.46
CA LEU A 51 11.34 -5.66 -3.11
C LEU A 51 11.60 -5.85 -1.62
N TYR A 52 10.59 -5.65 -0.79
CA TYR A 52 10.65 -5.81 0.67
C TYR A 52 10.11 -7.16 1.16
N LYS A 53 9.84 -8.11 0.26
CA LYS A 53 9.20 -9.42 0.56
C LYS A 53 7.85 -9.29 1.28
N ARG A 54 7.14 -8.18 1.05
CA ARG A 54 5.83 -7.88 1.62
C ARG A 54 4.70 -8.22 0.65
N LYS A 55 3.46 -8.28 1.13
CA LYS A 55 2.30 -8.64 0.31
C LYS A 55 1.14 -7.71 0.62
N PRO A 56 0.38 -7.25 -0.39
CA PRO A 56 -0.77 -6.39 -0.14
C PRO A 56 -1.70 -7.07 0.86
N SER A 57 -2.11 -6.34 1.88
CA SER A 57 -2.93 -6.88 2.95
C SER A 57 -4.02 -5.91 3.39
N VAL A 58 -5.12 -6.47 3.86
CA VAL A 58 -6.22 -5.72 4.45
C VAL A 58 -6.55 -6.34 5.79
N LYS A 59 -6.39 -5.56 6.86
CA LYS A 59 -6.95 -5.89 8.18
C LYS A 59 -8.38 -5.35 8.22
N TYR A 60 -9.32 -6.13 8.73
CA TYR A 60 -10.73 -5.74 8.79
C TYR A 60 -11.47 -6.39 9.97
N GLY A 61 -12.60 -5.81 10.35
CA GLY A 61 -13.41 -6.29 11.47
C GLY A 61 -14.65 -5.44 11.71
N THR A 62 -15.55 -5.90 12.56
CA THR A 62 -16.77 -5.16 12.94
C THR A 62 -16.56 -4.20 14.11
N ILE A 63 -15.40 -4.27 14.78
CA ILE A 63 -15.01 -3.42 15.91
C ILE A 63 -13.88 -2.49 15.45
N LYS A 64 -14.10 -1.17 15.47
CA LYS A 64 -13.13 -0.18 14.96
C LYS A 64 -11.76 -0.25 15.64
N SER A 65 -11.75 -0.49 16.95
CA SER A 65 -10.51 -0.59 17.75
C SER A 65 -9.76 -1.91 17.59
N SER A 66 -10.39 -2.95 17.01
CA SER A 66 -9.81 -4.28 16.91
C SER A 66 -10.18 -4.95 15.58
N LEU A 67 -9.26 -4.87 14.61
CA LEU A 67 -9.39 -5.50 13.29
C LEU A 67 -8.79 -6.90 13.32
N SER A 68 -9.57 -7.88 13.77
CA SER A 68 -9.12 -9.26 14.02
C SER A 68 -8.90 -10.09 12.75
N LYS A 69 -9.53 -9.74 11.63
CA LYS A 69 -9.41 -10.50 10.37
C LYS A 69 -8.34 -9.88 9.48
N VAL A 70 -7.55 -10.73 8.81
CA VAL A 70 -6.51 -10.30 7.87
C VAL A 70 -6.63 -11.09 6.58
N LYS A 71 -6.75 -10.37 5.45
CA LYS A 71 -6.64 -10.95 4.11
C LYS A 71 -5.33 -10.48 3.50
N ARG A 72 -4.53 -11.40 2.95
CA ARG A 72 -3.28 -11.11 2.24
C ARG A 72 -3.43 -11.49 0.76
N GLY A 73 -2.57 -10.96 -0.10
CA GLY A 73 -2.56 -11.01 -1.57
C GLY A 73 -2.61 -12.36 -2.30
N SER A 74 -3.31 -13.36 -1.77
CA SER A 74 -3.69 -14.56 -2.51
C SER A 74 -4.96 -14.38 -3.35
N THR A 75 -5.80 -13.39 -3.05
CA THR A 75 -7.03 -13.09 -3.81
C THR A 75 -6.93 -11.74 -4.52
N GLY A 76 -5.73 -11.34 -4.91
CA GLY A 76 -5.45 -9.99 -5.37
C GLY A 76 -4.54 -9.94 -6.59
N SER A 77 -4.44 -8.77 -7.19
CA SER A 77 -3.43 -8.48 -8.22
C SER A 77 -2.65 -7.23 -7.84
N THR A 78 -1.36 -7.22 -8.14
CA THR A 78 -0.56 -5.99 -8.16
C THR A 78 -0.22 -5.67 -9.60
N ARG A 79 -0.51 -4.46 -10.06
CA ARG A 79 -0.18 -4.01 -11.41
C ARG A 79 0.76 -2.81 -11.33
N LYS A 80 1.89 -2.89 -12.03
CA LYS A 80 2.80 -1.77 -12.23
C LYS A 80 2.32 -0.95 -13.41
N LEU A 81 2.08 0.34 -13.20
CA LEU A 81 1.80 1.30 -14.26
C LEU A 81 2.91 2.34 -14.29
N ILE A 82 3.38 2.65 -15.50
CA ILE A 82 4.33 3.71 -15.78
C ILE A 82 3.53 4.79 -16.49
N GLU A 83 3.57 6.03 -15.99
CA GLU A 83 2.81 7.12 -16.61
C GLU A 83 3.31 7.38 -18.04
N PRO A 84 2.40 7.49 -19.03
CA PRO A 84 2.78 7.55 -20.44
C PRO A 84 3.62 8.79 -20.77
N ASN A 85 3.37 9.91 -20.09
CA ASN A 85 4.04 11.18 -20.33
C ASN A 85 5.20 11.45 -19.35
N ASN A 86 5.40 10.59 -18.35
CA ASN A 86 6.47 10.74 -17.38
C ASN A 86 6.87 9.38 -16.78
N SER A 87 7.87 8.75 -17.40
CA SER A 87 8.35 7.43 -16.99
C SER A 87 8.94 7.37 -15.58
N THR A 88 9.21 8.51 -14.95
CA THR A 88 9.66 8.56 -13.54
C THR A 88 8.54 8.28 -12.55
N ILE A 89 7.28 8.42 -12.97
CA ILE A 89 6.11 8.13 -12.13
C ILE A 89 5.71 6.67 -12.34
N ILE A 90 6.05 5.84 -11.36
CA ILE A 90 5.67 4.44 -11.29
C ILE A 90 4.65 4.26 -10.16
N ARG A 91 3.53 3.62 -10.48
CA ARG A 91 2.46 3.32 -9.54
C ARG A 91 2.22 1.82 -9.47
N TYR A 92 1.96 1.32 -8.28
CA TYR A 92 1.62 -0.07 -8.03
C TYR A 92 0.19 -0.12 -7.50
N PHE A 93 -0.71 -0.69 -8.31
CA PHE A 93 -2.12 -0.83 -7.97
C PHE A 93 -2.35 -2.17 -7.33
N HIS A 94 -2.86 -2.17 -6.11
CA HIS A 94 -3.16 -3.36 -5.34
C HIS A 94 -4.66 -3.55 -5.22
N THR A 95 -5.09 -4.79 -5.23
CA THR A 95 -6.50 -5.17 -5.13
C THR A 95 -6.63 -6.38 -4.23
N ILE A 96 -7.55 -6.37 -3.27
CA ILE A 96 -7.85 -7.49 -2.36
C ILE A 96 -9.35 -7.67 -2.25
N TYR A 97 -9.82 -8.90 -2.49
CA TYR A 97 -11.20 -9.29 -2.28
C TYR A 97 -11.42 -9.73 -0.83
N LEU A 98 -12.36 -9.09 -0.13
CA LEU A 98 -12.87 -9.52 1.17
C LEU A 98 -14.18 -10.27 0.95
N GLN A 99 -14.20 -11.56 1.26
CA GLN A 99 -15.31 -12.46 0.99
C GLN A 99 -15.97 -12.93 2.29
N ASN A 100 -17.13 -13.58 2.17
CA ASN A 100 -17.88 -14.16 3.29
C ASN A 100 -18.26 -13.13 4.37
N LEU A 101 -18.53 -11.89 3.96
CA LEU A 101 -19.03 -10.85 4.85
C LEU A 101 -20.46 -11.16 5.28
N LEU A 102 -20.83 -10.67 6.45
CA LEU A 102 -22.21 -10.77 6.96
C LEU A 102 -23.05 -9.65 6.35
N TYR A 103 -24.28 -9.98 5.99
CA TYR A 103 -25.26 -9.00 5.52
C TYR A 103 -25.56 -7.95 6.61
N ASN A 104 -25.88 -6.74 6.18
CA ASN A 104 -26.26 -5.62 7.05
C ASN A 104 -25.28 -5.39 8.23
N LYS A 105 -23.97 -5.52 7.97
CA LYS A 105 -22.92 -5.28 8.95
C LYS A 105 -21.91 -4.26 8.43
N ARG A 106 -21.58 -3.28 9.28
CA ARG A 106 -20.48 -2.35 9.05
C ARG A 106 -19.14 -3.05 9.36
N TYR A 107 -18.21 -2.97 8.42
CA TYR A 107 -16.82 -3.39 8.60
C TYR A 107 -15.91 -2.17 8.55
N TYR A 108 -14.97 -2.12 9.48
CA TYR A 108 -13.82 -1.22 9.46
C TYR A 108 -12.66 -1.95 8.79
N TYR A 109 -11.78 -1.21 8.11
CA TYR A 109 -10.66 -1.79 7.39
C TYR A 109 -9.43 -0.88 7.43
N LYS A 110 -8.26 -1.49 7.25
CA LYS A 110 -6.98 -0.82 7.08
C LYS A 110 -6.17 -1.57 6.01
N VAL A 111 -5.79 -0.85 4.96
CA VAL A 111 -4.87 -1.36 3.92
C VAL A 111 -3.42 -1.34 4.41
N GLY A 112 -2.59 -2.19 3.84
CA GLY A 112 -1.19 -2.34 4.22
C GLY A 112 -0.43 -3.30 3.31
N ASP A 113 0.80 -3.59 3.70
CA ASP A 113 1.74 -4.54 3.09
C ASP A 113 2.31 -5.52 4.13
#